data_AF-A0A7V9ASR9-F1
#
_entry.id   AF-A0A7V9ASR9-F1
#
_cell.length_a   1.000
_cell.length_b   1.000
_cell.length_c   1.000
_cell.angle_alpha   90.00
_cell.angle_beta   90.00
_cell.angle_gamma   90.00
#
_symmetry.space_group_name_H-M   'P 1'
#
loop_
_entity.id
_entity.type
_entity.pdbx_description
1 polymer ?
#
loop_
_entity_poly.entity_id
_entity_poly.type
_entity_poly.pdbx_seq_one_letter_code
_entity_poly.pdbx_strand_id
1 'polypeptide(L)'
;MKLYQEHQVNPLSSCLPLLLQIPFFIALFDLLRNDPEIEGEPFLFIPDLGSEATGAVLVTLIVLYIATQLGASLVTLVSADKTQRRIFLALPFVFVLFILNFPAGLIVYWITTNVWTVGQQLVVRKLYPKPEPVDLTDGDGAKPARGKPATQAALVDGGAGNGKGSRKAKATAGVSSGNGGPRKAPPPASPRKKKKRSGRRR
;
A
#
# COMPACT_ATOMS: atom_id res chain seq x y z
N MET A 1 -2.59 -7.55 16.12
CA MET A 1 -3.43 -8.18 15.07
C MET A 1 -4.94 -8.08 15.30
N LYS A 2 -5.43 -7.92 16.54
CA LYS A 2 -6.88 -7.77 16.82
C LYS A 2 -7.55 -6.62 16.06
N LEU A 3 -6.91 -5.45 15.97
CA LEU A 3 -7.39 -4.30 15.19
C LEU A 3 -7.60 -4.61 13.69
N TYR A 4 -6.70 -5.39 13.07
CA TYR A 4 -6.84 -5.78 11.65
C TYR A 4 -7.96 -6.80 11.43
N GLN A 5 -8.20 -7.67 12.43
CA GLN A 5 -9.28 -8.65 12.40
C GLN A 5 -10.65 -8.01 12.66
N GLU A 6 -10.71 -7.01 13.54
CA GLU A 6 -11.91 -6.22 13.85
C GLU A 6 -12.36 -5.36 12.66
N HIS A 7 -11.42 -4.83 11.87
CA HIS A 7 -11.69 -4.05 10.66
C HIS A 7 -11.55 -4.84 9.34
N GLN A 8 -11.37 -6.16 9.39
CA GLN A 8 -11.17 -7.05 8.24
C GLN A 8 -10.22 -6.53 7.14
N VAL A 9 -9.14 -5.86 7.54
CA VAL A 9 -8.14 -5.32 6.61
C VAL A 9 -6.93 -6.25 6.50
N ASN A 10 -6.65 -6.73 5.30
CA ASN A 10 -5.50 -7.58 5.03
C ASN A 10 -4.25 -6.71 4.76
N PRO A 11 -3.18 -6.80 5.58
CA PRO A 11 -1.96 -6.02 5.35
C PRO A 11 -1.25 -6.37 4.03
N LEU A 12 -1.53 -7.54 3.46
CA LEU A 12 -0.97 -7.96 2.17
C LEU A 12 -1.75 -7.45 0.96
N SER A 13 -2.93 -6.84 1.16
CA SER A 13 -3.67 -6.26 0.03
C SER A 13 -2.91 -5.12 -0.66
N SER A 14 -1.97 -4.47 0.04
CA SER A 14 -1.13 -3.41 -0.56
C SER A 14 -0.04 -3.94 -1.50
N CYS A 15 0.39 -5.20 -1.37
CA CYS A 15 1.40 -5.79 -2.27
C CYS A 15 0.81 -6.64 -3.39
N LEU A 16 -0.48 -6.96 -3.33
CA LEU A 16 -1.19 -7.68 -4.39
C LEU A 16 -1.14 -6.96 -5.76
N PRO A 17 -1.27 -5.62 -5.85
CA PRO A 17 -1.17 -4.92 -7.13
C PRO A 17 0.22 -5.08 -7.76
N LEU A 18 1.27 -5.09 -6.94
CA LEU A 18 2.64 -5.25 -7.41
C LEU A 18 2.84 -6.64 -8.02
N LEU A 19 2.34 -7.69 -7.37
CA LEU A 19 2.43 -9.06 -7.88
C LEU A 19 1.72 -9.23 -9.23
N LEU A 20 0.57 -8.58 -9.39
CA LEU A 20 -0.17 -8.61 -10.65
C LEU A 20 0.52 -7.80 -11.76
N GLN A 21 1.36 -6.82 -11.42
CA GLN A 21 2.05 -5.96 -12.37
C GLN A 21 3.35 -6.57 -12.93
N ILE A 22 4.06 -7.38 -12.14
CA ILE A 22 5.35 -7.97 -12.54
C ILE A 22 5.29 -8.69 -13.91
N PRO A 23 4.27 -9.50 -14.24
CA PRO A 23 4.18 -10.15 -15.55
C PRO A 23 4.14 -9.17 -16.72
N PHE A 24 3.42 -8.06 -16.59
CA PHE A 24 3.33 -7.03 -17.63
C PHE A 24 4.67 -6.30 -17.81
N PHE A 25 5.37 -6.03 -16.70
CA PHE A 25 6.70 -5.43 -16.76
C PHE A 25 7.70 -6.32 -17.49
N ILE A 26 7.74 -7.62 -17.18
CA ILE A 26 8.66 -8.58 -17.82
C ILE A 26 8.38 -8.66 -19.32
N ALA A 27 7.10 -8.78 -19.71
CA ALA A 27 6.72 -8.85 -21.12
C ALA A 27 7.12 -7.59 -21.90
N LEU A 28 6.88 -6.40 -21.34
CA LEU A 28 7.26 -5.14 -21.99
C LEU A 28 8.78 -4.98 -22.05
N PHE A 29 9.50 -5.35 -20.99
CA PHE A 29 10.95 -5.27 -20.95
C PHE A 29 11.59 -6.21 -21.98
N ASP A 30 11.08 -7.43 -22.10
CA ASP A 30 11.52 -8.41 -23.10
C ASP A 30 11.27 -7.88 -24.52
N LEU A 31 10.07 -7.35 -24.79
CA LEU A 31 9.70 -6.74 -26.06
C LEU A 31 10.66 -5.59 -26.43
N LEU A 32 10.85 -4.63 -25.53
CA LEU A 32 11.69 -3.45 -25.80
C LEU A 32 13.17 -3.79 -26.02
N ARG A 33 13.63 -4.95 -25.53
CA ARG A 33 15.06 -5.29 -25.51
C ARG A 33 15.44 -6.35 -26.54
N ASN A 34 14.51 -7.22 -26.92
CA ASN A 34 14.77 -8.38 -27.78
C ASN A 34 14.03 -8.33 -29.12
N ASP A 35 13.10 -7.40 -29.31
CA ASP A 35 12.39 -7.23 -30.57
C ASP A 35 13.15 -6.27 -31.50
N PRO A 36 13.68 -6.76 -32.65
CA PRO A 36 14.42 -5.92 -33.58
C PRO A 36 13.53 -4.91 -34.32
N GLU A 37 12.19 -5.07 -34.32
CA GLU A 37 11.28 -4.12 -34.96
C GLU A 37 11.13 -2.83 -34.15
N ILE A 38 11.45 -2.84 -32.86
CA ILE A 38 11.34 -1.69 -31.96
C ILE A 38 12.68 -0.92 -31.86
N GLU A 39 13.78 -1.57 -32.24
CA GLU A 39 15.11 -0.97 -32.20
C GLU A 39 15.21 0.14 -33.25
N GLY A 40 15.47 1.38 -32.79
CA GLY A 40 15.54 2.55 -33.67
C GLY A 40 14.18 3.18 -34.01
N GLU A 41 13.08 2.70 -33.43
CA GLU A 41 11.76 3.30 -33.68
C GLU A 41 11.58 4.62 -32.90
N PRO A 42 11.28 5.74 -33.59
CA PRO A 42 11.12 7.03 -32.94
C PRO A 42 9.72 7.21 -32.33
N PHE A 43 9.66 7.90 -31.19
CA PHE A 43 8.40 8.26 -30.54
C PHE A 43 8.43 9.68 -29.96
N LEU A 44 7.55 10.56 -30.44
CA LEU A 44 7.50 11.97 -30.06
C LEU A 44 8.87 12.67 -30.25
N PHE A 45 9.56 12.98 -29.15
CA PHE A 45 10.88 13.61 -29.13
C PHE A 45 12.02 12.61 -28.86
N ILE A 46 11.69 11.32 -28.78
CA ILE A 46 12.61 10.22 -28.48
C ILE A 46 13.01 9.59 -29.82
N PRO A 47 14.31 9.54 -30.15
CA PRO A 47 14.76 8.99 -31.43
C PRO A 47 14.70 7.46 -31.49
N ASP A 48 14.80 6.78 -30.35
CA ASP A 48 14.82 5.32 -30.26
C ASP A 48 14.24 4.87 -28.92
N LEU A 49 13.27 3.95 -28.98
CA LEU A 49 12.60 3.38 -27.80
C LEU A 49 13.34 2.18 -27.20
N GLY A 50 14.06 1.40 -28.02
CA GLY A 50 14.73 0.16 -27.64
C GLY A 50 16.09 0.39 -26.98
N SER A 51 16.74 1.52 -27.26
CA SER A 51 18.02 1.89 -26.66
C SER A 51 17.89 2.78 -25.41
N GLU A 52 19.01 2.93 -24.70
CA GLU A 52 19.11 3.81 -23.52
C GLU A 52 19.07 5.28 -23.96
N ALA A 53 18.20 6.07 -23.33
CA ALA A 53 18.09 7.49 -23.66
C ALA A 53 19.39 8.23 -23.30
N THR A 54 19.83 9.15 -24.17
CA THR A 54 21.04 9.97 -23.94
C THR A 54 20.77 11.47 -24.16
N GLY A 55 21.68 12.30 -23.66
CA GLY A 55 21.68 13.75 -23.90
C GLY A 55 20.40 14.46 -23.42
N ALA A 56 19.87 15.36 -24.26
CA ALA A 56 18.70 16.18 -23.93
C ALA A 56 17.41 15.36 -23.75
N VAL A 57 17.29 14.25 -24.48
CA VAL A 57 16.13 13.34 -24.40
C VAL A 57 16.07 12.70 -23.02
N LEU A 58 17.21 12.20 -22.53
CA LEU A 58 17.30 11.61 -21.19
C LEU A 58 16.90 12.61 -20.12
N VAL A 59 17.45 13.83 -20.14
CA VAL A 59 17.12 14.87 -19.16
C VAL A 59 15.61 15.16 -19.16
N THR A 60 15.02 15.28 -20.35
CA THR A 60 13.58 15.51 -20.52
C THR A 60 12.76 14.37 -19.91
N LEU A 61 13.12 13.12 -20.20
CA LEU A 61 12.45 11.94 -19.65
C LEU A 61 12.58 11.83 -18.13
N ILE A 62 13.76 12.11 -17.56
CA ILE A 62 13.95 12.09 -16.10
C ILE A 62 13.11 13.17 -15.41
N VAL A 63 13.07 14.39 -15.95
CA VAL A 63 12.25 15.48 -15.38
C VAL A 63 10.77 15.09 -15.43
N LEU A 64 10.29 14.56 -16.56
CA LEU A 64 8.91 14.10 -16.70
C LEU A 64 8.59 12.93 -15.77
N TYR A 65 9.49 11.96 -15.65
CA TYR A 65 9.36 10.84 -14.71
C TYR A 65 9.23 11.33 -13.28
N ILE A 66 10.15 12.18 -12.80
CA ILE A 66 10.13 12.71 -11.44
C ILE A 66 8.83 13.50 -11.20
N ALA A 67 8.46 14.38 -12.12
CA ALA A 67 7.25 15.20 -12.00
C ALA A 67 5.98 14.33 -11.87
N THR A 68 5.83 13.34 -12.76
CA THR A 68 4.66 12.44 -12.75
C THR A 68 4.66 11.48 -11.56
N GLN A 69 5.82 10.96 -11.17
CA GLN A 69 5.98 10.09 -10.00
C GLN A 69 5.67 10.83 -8.69
N LEU A 70 6.10 12.09 -8.55
CA LEU A 70 5.73 12.93 -7.41
C LEU A 70 4.23 13.22 -7.42
N GLY A 71 3.64 13.50 -8.58
CA GLY A 71 2.19 13.63 -8.73
C GLY A 71 1.44 12.40 -8.20
N ALA A 72 1.79 11.21 -8.69
CA ALA A 72 1.21 9.94 -8.25
C ALA A 72 1.39 9.72 -6.73
N SER A 73 2.57 10.05 -6.20
CA SER A 73 2.88 9.93 -4.78
C SER A 73 2.00 10.87 -3.94
N LEU A 74 1.82 12.13 -4.34
CA LEU A 74 1.03 13.10 -3.58
C LEU A 74 -0.45 12.70 -3.49
N VAL A 75 -1.02 12.11 -4.54
CA VAL A 75 -2.42 11.67 -4.52
C VAL A 75 -2.60 10.47 -3.58
N THR A 76 -1.59 9.61 -3.46
CA THR A 76 -1.61 8.39 -2.64
C THR A 76 -1.34 8.68 -1.15
N LEU A 77 -0.46 9.63 -0.83
CA LEU A 77 0.07 9.84 0.53
C LEU A 77 -0.78 10.70 1.46
N VAL A 78 -2.05 10.96 1.13
CA VAL A 78 -2.93 11.84 1.94
C VAL A 78 -3.16 11.32 3.36
N SER A 79 -2.86 10.04 3.63
CA SER A 79 -2.99 9.42 4.97
C SER A 79 -1.68 8.89 5.56
N ALA A 80 -0.52 9.22 4.96
CA ALA A 80 0.79 8.77 5.46
C ALA A 80 1.32 9.65 6.60
N ASP A 81 2.02 9.06 7.57
CA ASP A 81 2.70 9.83 8.61
C ASP A 81 3.90 10.60 8.02
N LYS A 82 4.43 11.56 8.80
CA LYS A 82 5.49 12.47 8.32
C LYS A 82 6.76 11.74 7.88
N THR A 83 7.10 10.63 8.53
CA THR A 83 8.31 9.87 8.20
C THR A 83 8.10 9.08 6.91
N GLN A 84 6.98 8.37 6.77
CA GLN A 84 6.66 7.67 5.51
C GLN A 84 6.59 8.64 4.34
N ARG A 85 5.93 9.80 4.50
CA ARG A 85 5.82 10.80 3.43
C ARG A 85 7.18 11.23 2.89
N ARG A 86 8.19 11.44 3.76
CA ARG A 86 9.54 11.82 3.32
C ARG A 86 10.21 10.71 2.51
N ILE A 87 10.06 9.46 2.96
CA ILE A 87 10.61 8.29 2.24
C ILE A 87 9.98 8.18 0.86
N PHE A 88 8.65 8.24 0.76
CA PHE A 88 7.95 8.15 -0.53
C PHE A 88 8.28 9.31 -1.47
N LEU A 89 8.49 10.53 -0.94
CA LEU A 89 8.90 11.67 -1.76
C LEU A 89 10.38 11.58 -2.18
N ALA A 90 11.24 10.93 -1.39
CA ALA A 90 12.65 10.76 -1.72
C ALA A 90 12.93 9.57 -2.66
N LEU A 91 12.12 8.51 -2.58
CA LEU A 91 12.29 7.26 -3.34
C LEU A 91 12.44 7.48 -4.87
N PRO A 92 11.65 8.34 -5.54
CA PRO A 92 11.77 8.55 -6.99
C PRO A 92 13.16 9.00 -7.42
N PHE A 93 13.83 9.81 -6.60
CA PHE A 93 15.16 10.34 -6.91
C PHE A 93 16.24 9.25 -6.82
N VAL A 94 16.11 8.33 -5.86
CA VAL A 94 17.00 7.17 -5.77
C VAL A 94 16.74 6.22 -6.94
N PHE A 95 15.47 6.04 -7.31
CA PHE A 95 15.06 5.15 -8.40
C PHE A 95 15.54 5.61 -9.78
N VAL A 96 15.81 6.91 -9.97
CA VAL A 96 16.45 7.41 -11.20
C VAL A 96 17.76 6.67 -11.48
N LEU A 97 18.60 6.42 -10.48
CA LEU A 97 19.87 5.71 -10.68
C LEU A 97 19.68 4.31 -11.29
N PHE A 98 18.58 3.66 -10.96
CA PHE A 98 18.21 2.37 -11.53
C PHE A 98 17.67 2.54 -12.96
N ILE A 99 16.76 3.50 -13.15
CA ILE A 99 16.08 3.80 -14.42
C ILE A 99 17.06 4.09 -15.58
N LEU A 100 18.23 4.67 -15.28
CA LEU A 100 19.24 5.01 -16.30
C LEU A 100 19.78 3.80 -17.07
N ASN A 101 19.63 2.58 -16.55
CA ASN A 101 20.12 1.35 -17.17
C ASN A 101 19.06 0.63 -18.02
N PHE A 102 17.93 1.29 -18.27
CA PHE A 102 16.79 0.71 -18.98
C PHE A 102 16.51 1.44 -20.29
N PRO A 103 15.92 0.75 -21.29
CA PRO A 103 15.47 1.34 -22.53
C PRO A 103 14.56 2.55 -22.32
N ALA A 104 14.64 3.54 -23.21
CA ALA A 104 13.84 4.75 -23.14
C ALA A 104 12.33 4.46 -23.11
N GLY A 105 11.88 3.44 -23.85
CA GLY A 105 10.48 3.01 -23.85
C GLY A 105 9.96 2.59 -22.49
N LEU A 106 10.82 2.03 -21.62
CA LEU A 106 10.42 1.65 -20.26
C LEU A 106 10.17 2.88 -19.38
N ILE A 107 10.95 3.95 -19.57
CA ILE A 107 10.76 5.24 -18.90
C ILE A 107 9.43 5.88 -19.34
N VAL A 108 9.12 5.84 -20.64
CA VAL A 108 7.83 6.30 -21.19
C VAL A 108 6.67 5.52 -20.58
N TYR A 109 6.80 4.21 -20.46
CA TYR A 109 5.79 3.38 -19.81
C TYR A 109 5.55 3.79 -18.35
N TRP A 110 6.61 4.05 -17.57
CA TRP A 110 6.45 4.53 -16.19
C TRP A 110 5.75 5.87 -16.12
N ILE A 111 6.13 6.84 -16.96
CA ILE A 111 5.49 8.15 -17.04
C ILE A 111 4.00 7.98 -17.34
N THR A 112 3.68 7.18 -18.36
CA THR A 112 2.29 6.95 -18.79
C THR A 112 1.47 6.27 -17.69
N THR A 113 2.03 5.27 -17.02
CA THR A 113 1.39 4.57 -15.90
C THR A 113 1.15 5.51 -14.72
N ASN A 114 2.08 6.40 -14.41
CA ASN A 114 1.92 7.41 -13.37
C ASN A 114 0.79 8.40 -13.70
N VAL A 115 0.75 8.88 -14.95
CA VAL A 115 -0.33 9.77 -15.44
C VAL A 115 -1.69 9.06 -15.34
N TRP A 116 -1.77 7.80 -15.78
CA TRP A 116 -2.99 7.00 -15.67
C TRP A 116 -3.41 6.81 -14.20
N THR A 117 -2.46 6.50 -13.32
CA THR A 117 -2.73 6.32 -11.88
C THR A 117 -3.30 7.58 -11.26
N VAL A 118 -2.70 8.75 -11.56
CA VAL A 118 -3.21 10.05 -11.11
C VAL A 118 -4.63 10.27 -11.66
N GLY A 119 -4.83 10.07 -12.96
CA GLY A 119 -6.14 10.23 -13.61
C GLY A 119 -7.21 9.34 -12.98
N GLN A 120 -6.95 8.04 -12.87
CA GLN A 120 -7.85 7.07 -12.24
C GLN A 120 -8.17 7.48 -10.80
N GLN A 121 -7.15 7.83 -10.02
CA GLN A 121 -7.33 8.16 -8.61
C GLN A 121 -8.14 9.45 -8.42
N LEU A 122 -7.98 10.44 -9.30
CA LEU A 122 -8.81 11.65 -9.30
C LEU A 122 -10.26 11.35 -9.67
N VAL A 123 -10.50 10.48 -10.67
CA VAL A 123 -11.85 10.05 -11.06
C VAL A 123 -12.53 9.26 -9.94
N VAL A 124 -11.85 8.26 -9.37
CA VAL A 124 -12.39 7.43 -8.27
C VAL A 124 -12.75 8.27 -7.07
N ARG A 125 -11.89 9.24 -6.68
CA ARG A 125 -12.18 10.18 -5.60
C ARG A 125 -13.42 11.02 -5.85
N LYS A 126 -13.70 11.36 -7.11
CA LYS A 126 -14.88 12.12 -7.50
C LYS A 126 -16.14 11.24 -7.50
N LEU A 127 -16.04 9.98 -7.93
CA LEU A 127 -17.17 9.04 -8.00
C LEU A 127 -17.54 8.44 -6.64
N TYR A 128 -16.56 8.22 -5.77
CA TYR A 128 -16.73 7.63 -4.45
C TYR A 128 -16.12 8.54 -3.37
N PRO A 129 -16.81 9.64 -3.00
CA PRO A 129 -16.40 10.50 -1.88
C PRO A 129 -16.29 9.67 -0.59
N LYS A 130 -15.29 9.98 0.23
CA LYS A 130 -15.07 9.25 1.48
C LYS A 130 -16.29 9.43 2.40
N PRO A 131 -16.91 8.36 2.93
CA PRO A 131 -17.98 8.48 3.91
C PRO A 131 -17.48 9.30 5.10
N GLU A 132 -18.30 10.25 5.58
CA GLU A 132 -17.93 11.00 6.78
C GLU A 132 -17.71 10.02 7.95
N PRO A 133 -16.64 10.20 8.74
CA PRO A 133 -16.42 9.36 9.90
C PRO A 133 -17.62 9.52 10.84
N VAL A 134 -18.29 8.41 11.14
CA VAL A 134 -19.38 8.39 12.12
C VAL A 134 -18.80 8.86 13.45
N ASP A 135 -19.24 10.01 13.93
CA ASP A 135 -18.82 10.59 15.19
C ASP A 135 -19.35 9.70 16.32
N LEU A 136 -18.46 8.92 16.96
CA LEU A 136 -18.82 8.05 18.07
C LEU A 136 -19.01 8.83 19.40
N THR A 137 -19.15 10.15 19.31
CA THR A 137 -19.25 11.05 20.47
C THR A 137 -20.69 11.37 20.89
N ASP A 138 -21.69 10.93 20.14
CA ASP A 138 -23.06 10.91 20.61
C ASP A 138 -23.33 9.58 21.30
N GLY A 139 -23.34 9.64 22.62
CA GLY A 139 -23.71 8.51 23.46
C GLY A 139 -25.16 8.12 23.20
N ASP A 140 -25.38 7.16 22.31
CA ASP A 140 -26.51 6.26 22.36
C ASP A 140 -26.15 4.95 21.67
N GLY A 141 -26.34 3.85 22.41
CA GLY A 141 -25.92 2.50 22.05
C GLY A 141 -26.71 1.87 20.91
N ALA A 142 -26.63 2.44 19.70
CA ALA A 142 -27.14 1.81 18.49
C ALA A 142 -26.02 1.04 17.78
N LYS A 143 -26.02 -0.29 17.95
CA LYS A 143 -25.19 -1.22 17.16
C LYS A 143 -25.37 -0.93 15.66
N PRO A 144 -24.30 -0.87 14.85
CA PRO A 144 -24.47 -0.75 13.41
C PRO A 144 -25.14 -2.02 12.88
N ALA A 145 -26.32 -1.85 12.29
CA ALA A 145 -27.05 -2.90 11.61
C ALA A 145 -26.16 -3.49 10.50
N ARG A 146 -25.96 -4.79 10.61
CA ARG A 146 -25.17 -5.66 9.74
C ARG A 146 -25.69 -5.60 8.30
N GLY A 147 -25.11 -4.74 7.47
CA GLY A 147 -25.30 -4.77 6.02
C GLY A 147 -24.61 -5.99 5.41
N LYS A 148 -25.36 -6.73 4.60
CA LYS A 148 -25.07 -8.08 4.07
C LYS A 148 -23.69 -8.19 3.37
N PRO A 149 -22.96 -9.31 3.52
CA PRO A 149 -21.80 -9.60 2.67
C PRO A 149 -22.28 -9.87 1.24
N ALA A 150 -21.66 -9.21 0.27
CA ALA A 150 -21.72 -9.63 -1.13
C ALA A 150 -21.05 -11.00 -1.25
N THR A 151 -21.84 -11.95 -1.76
CA THR A 151 -21.51 -13.35 -2.03
C THR A 151 -20.15 -13.48 -2.73
N GLN A 152 -19.16 -14.06 -2.04
CA GLN A 152 -17.99 -14.62 -2.71
C GLN A 152 -18.41 -15.89 -3.46
N ALA A 153 -17.98 -15.96 -4.71
CA ALA A 153 -18.20 -17.03 -5.65
C ALA A 153 -17.78 -18.40 -5.07
N ALA A 154 -18.74 -19.31 -4.99
CA ALA A 154 -18.48 -20.74 -5.05
C ALA A 154 -18.48 -21.13 -6.52
N LEU A 155 -17.40 -21.77 -7.00
CA LEU A 155 -17.36 -22.70 -8.13
C LEU A 155 -15.90 -23.13 -8.32
N VAL A 156 -15.46 -24.17 -7.61
CA VAL A 156 -14.66 -25.25 -8.21
C VAL A 156 -15.00 -26.54 -7.44
N ASP A 157 -15.85 -27.36 -8.04
CA ASP A 157 -16.00 -28.77 -7.70
C ASP A 157 -14.99 -29.56 -8.53
N GLY A 158 -14.41 -30.61 -7.96
CA GLY A 158 -13.32 -31.36 -8.57
C GLY A 158 -12.75 -32.40 -7.60
N GLY A 159 -13.51 -33.48 -7.40
CA GLY A 159 -13.13 -34.60 -6.56
C GLY A 159 -12.03 -35.50 -7.14
N ALA A 160 -11.27 -36.12 -6.23
CA ALA A 160 -10.58 -37.41 -6.27
C ALA A 160 -9.70 -37.43 -4.99
N GLY A 161 -9.75 -38.36 -4.05
CA GLY A 161 -9.69 -39.81 -4.20
C GLY A 161 -8.63 -40.32 -3.21
N ASN A 162 -9.10 -40.98 -2.14
CA ASN A 162 -8.48 -42.09 -1.39
C ASN A 162 -7.02 -42.01 -0.87
N GLY A 163 -6.81 -42.27 0.44
CA GLY A 163 -5.46 -42.50 0.96
C GLY A 163 -5.32 -42.65 2.47
N LYS A 164 -5.47 -43.88 2.95
CA LYS A 164 -5.17 -44.46 4.28
C LYS A 164 -4.07 -43.77 5.12
N GLY A 165 -4.38 -43.65 6.43
CA GLY A 165 -3.56 -44.23 7.50
C GLY A 165 -2.45 -43.36 8.10
N SER A 166 -2.57 -43.04 9.40
CA SER A 166 -1.65 -43.52 10.45
C SER A 166 -1.92 -42.83 11.79
N ARG A 167 -2.25 -43.65 12.80
CA ARG A 167 -2.15 -43.33 14.22
C ARG A 167 -0.68 -43.36 14.63
N LYS A 168 -0.19 -42.40 15.44
CA LYS A 168 0.39 -42.65 16.78
C LYS A 168 1.09 -41.43 17.40
N ALA A 169 1.04 -41.47 18.73
CA ALA A 169 2.00 -40.97 19.71
C ALA A 169 1.92 -39.49 20.10
N LYS A 170 2.12 -39.08 21.35
CA LYS A 170 2.15 -39.73 22.69
C LYS A 170 2.29 -38.54 23.65
N ALA A 171 1.57 -38.56 24.76
CA ALA A 171 1.69 -37.59 25.85
C ALA A 171 3.08 -37.63 26.51
N THR A 172 3.55 -36.50 27.05
CA THR A 172 4.19 -36.45 28.38
C THR A 172 4.16 -35.03 28.93
N ALA A 173 3.76 -34.96 30.20
CA ALA A 173 3.66 -33.78 31.04
C ALA A 173 5.02 -33.29 31.57
N GLY A 174 5.07 -32.01 31.94
CA GLY A 174 6.08 -31.44 32.81
C GLY A 174 5.43 -30.33 33.66
N VAL A 175 5.23 -30.61 34.94
CA VAL A 175 4.60 -29.74 35.95
C VAL A 175 5.64 -29.38 37.02
N SER A 176 5.66 -28.09 37.37
CA SER A 176 5.96 -27.49 38.69
C SER A 176 7.37 -27.54 39.32
N SER A 177 7.89 -26.37 39.71
CA SER A 177 7.89 -25.86 41.11
C SER A 177 9.03 -24.83 41.30
N GLY A 178 8.78 -23.55 41.56
CA GLY A 178 8.61 -22.91 42.90
C GLY A 178 9.54 -21.66 42.95
N ASN A 179 9.39 -20.61 43.76
CA ASN A 179 8.53 -20.25 44.89
C ASN A 179 8.80 -18.75 45.26
N GLY A 180 7.84 -18.04 45.88
CA GLY A 180 8.09 -16.94 46.84
C GLY A 180 7.92 -15.46 46.39
N GLY A 181 6.94 -14.74 46.97
CA GLY A 181 6.53 -13.33 46.69
C GLY A 181 7.35 -12.21 47.39
N PRO A 182 6.82 -10.98 47.68
CA PRO A 182 5.41 -10.58 47.84
C PRO A 182 4.93 -9.42 46.92
N ARG A 183 3.59 -9.29 46.81
CA ARG A 183 2.87 -8.21 46.12
C ARG A 183 3.02 -6.86 46.84
N LYS A 184 3.25 -5.77 46.09
CA LYS A 184 3.03 -4.37 46.53
C LYS A 184 1.99 -3.69 45.62
N ALA A 185 1.07 -2.96 46.26
CA ALA A 185 -0.07 -2.23 45.70
C ALA A 185 0.34 -1.05 44.77
N PRO A 186 -0.57 -0.52 43.92
CA PRO A 186 -0.24 0.46 42.90
C PRO A 186 -0.07 1.89 43.46
N PRO A 187 0.73 2.77 42.83
CA PRO A 187 0.80 4.18 43.19
C PRO A 187 -0.41 4.99 42.67
N PRO A 188 -0.72 6.15 43.30
CA PRO A 188 -2.02 6.81 43.22
C PRO A 188 -2.22 7.72 41.98
N ALA A 189 -3.50 8.00 41.69
CA ALA A 189 -3.97 8.88 40.63
C ALA A 189 -3.47 10.33 40.73
N SER A 190 -3.24 10.96 39.57
CA SER A 190 -2.80 12.35 39.46
C SER A 190 -3.92 13.36 39.81
N PRO A 191 -3.60 14.48 40.49
CA PRO A 191 -4.62 15.44 40.90
C PRO A 191 -5.10 16.32 39.72
N ARG A 192 -6.41 16.28 39.46
CA ARG A 192 -7.16 17.19 38.57
C ARG A 192 -6.87 18.66 38.93
N LYS A 193 -6.30 19.43 38.00
CA LYS A 193 -6.17 20.90 38.11
C LYS A 193 -7.57 21.55 38.13
N LYS A 194 -7.93 22.18 39.25
CA LYS A 194 -9.11 23.05 39.37
C LYS A 194 -8.94 24.30 38.49
N LYS A 195 -9.95 24.57 37.67
CA LYS A 195 -10.09 25.74 36.79
C LYS A 195 -10.19 27.01 37.66
N LYS A 196 -9.30 27.99 37.46
CA LYS A 196 -9.36 29.32 38.08
C LYS A 196 -10.66 30.01 37.66
N ARG A 197 -11.52 30.33 38.62
CA ARG A 197 -12.71 31.16 38.46
C ARG A 197 -12.25 32.61 38.39
N SER A 198 -12.33 33.19 37.20
CA SER A 198 -12.13 34.62 36.92
C SER A 198 -13.20 35.43 37.65
N GLY A 199 -12.78 36.42 38.44
CA GLY A 199 -13.65 37.46 38.98
C GLY A 199 -13.70 38.65 38.02
N ARG A 200 -14.91 39.08 37.63
CA ARG A 200 -15.21 40.44 37.17
C ARG A 200 -16.72 40.69 37.11
N ARG A 201 -17.14 41.89 37.54
CA ARG A 201 -18.47 42.54 37.46
C ARG A 201 -19.41 42.12 38.61
N ARG A 202 -20.03 43.03 39.36
CA ARG A 202 -20.23 44.48 39.29
C ARG A 202 -20.39 44.99 40.72
#